data_AF-A0A2H0WF04-F1
#
_entry.id   AF-A0A2H0WF04-F1
#
_cell.length_a   1.000
_cell.length_b   1.000
_cell.length_c   1.000
_cell.angle_alpha   90.00
_cell.angle_beta   90.00
_cell.angle_gamma   90.00
#
_symmetry.space_group_name_H-M   'P 1'
#
loop_
_entity.id
_entity.type
_entity.pdbx_description
1 polymer ?
#
loop_
_entity_poly.entity_id
_entity_poly.type
_entity_poly.pdbx_seq_one_letter_code
_entity_poly.pdbx_strand_id
1 'polypeptide(L)'
;MNSQIAEGKWTELKGEIQKKWGQLTGSELDKAKGDMKAISGLIQQKYGTKSEEVKQKLSDMFSRFEDKASEVKDKASETAGKVADNVKKDLKH
;
A
#
# COMPACT_ATOMS: atom_id res chain seq x y z
N MET A 1 6.87 15.04 -2.59
CA MET A 1 6.00 13.95 -2.10
C MET A 1 6.77 13.20 -1.02
N ASN A 2 6.23 13.12 0.19
CA ASN A 2 6.79 12.35 1.30
C ASN A 2 5.91 11.08 1.42
N SER A 3 6.34 9.97 0.82
CA SER A 3 5.61 8.70 0.87
C SER A 3 5.94 7.98 2.18
N GLN A 4 5.40 8.48 3.28
CA GLN A 4 5.46 7.78 4.56
C GLN A 4 4.25 6.85 4.66
N ILE A 5 4.50 5.55 4.52
CA ILE A 5 3.44 4.55 4.68
C ILE A 5 3.14 4.35 6.17
N ALA A 6 1.87 4.14 6.53
CA ALA A 6 1.50 3.82 7.91
C ALA A 6 2.15 2.49 8.35
N GLU A 7 2.68 2.41 9.57
CA GLU A 7 3.39 1.22 10.09
C GLU A 7 2.61 -0.11 9.93
N GLY A 8 1.29 -0.08 10.09
CA GLY A 8 0.43 -1.25 9.85
C GLY A 8 0.47 -1.72 8.40
N LYS A 9 0.41 -0.79 7.44
CA LYS A 9 0.50 -1.11 6.00
C LYS A 9 1.92 -1.48 5.58
N TRP A 10 2.92 -0.91 6.25
CA TRP A 10 4.31 -1.21 5.99
C TRP A 10 4.61 -2.70 6.16
N THR A 11 4.07 -3.32 7.20
CA THR A 11 4.29 -4.74 7.49
C THR A 11 3.79 -5.64 6.36
N GLU A 12 2.63 -5.34 5.78
CA GLU A 12 2.07 -6.12 4.67
C GLU A 12 2.85 -5.86 3.36
N LEU A 13 3.19 -4.60 3.07
CA LEU A 13 4.02 -4.23 1.93
C LEU A 13 5.41 -4.89 1.98
N LYS A 14 6.03 -4.90 3.16
CA LYS A 14 7.31 -5.59 3.43
C LYS A 14 7.24 -7.06 3.06
N GLY A 15 6.15 -7.75 3.40
CA GLY A 15 5.94 -9.15 3.03
C GLY A 15 5.88 -9.36 1.52
N GLU A 16 5.17 -8.49 0.80
CA GLU A 16 5.14 -8.51 -0.68
C GLU A 16 6.52 -8.24 -1.30
N ILE A 17 7.25 -7.26 -0.76
CA ILE A 17 8.62 -6.94 -1.20
C ILE A 17 9.54 -8.15 -0.97
N GLN A 18 9.47 -8.78 0.19
CA GLN A 18 10.27 -9.97 0.49
C GLN A 18 9.92 -11.16 -0.41
N LYS A 19 8.65 -11.34 -0.78
CA LYS A 19 8.24 -12.36 -1.77
C LYS A 19 8.80 -12.06 -3.16
N LYS A 20 8.80 -10.80 -3.58
CA LYS A 20 9.27 -10.37 -4.91
C LYS A 20 10.80 -10.41 -5.01
N TRP A 21 11.48 -10.00 -3.95
CA TRP A 21 12.92 -9.90 -3.84
C TRP A 21 13.41 -10.75 -2.65
N GLY A 22 13.39 -12.07 -2.81
CA GLY A 22 13.73 -13.04 -1.75
C GLY A 22 15.15 -12.94 -1.16
N GLN A 23 16.07 -12.18 -1.76
CA GLN A 23 17.40 -11.89 -1.21
C GLN A 23 17.39 -10.72 -0.22
N LEU A 24 16.30 -9.94 -0.16
CA LEU A 24 16.14 -8.90 0.86
C LEU A 24 15.66 -9.53 2.15
N THR A 25 16.39 -9.26 3.23
CA THR A 25 15.99 -9.72 4.55
C THR A 25 14.93 -8.79 5.13
N GLY A 26 13.96 -9.34 5.87
CA GLY A 26 12.97 -8.53 6.58
C GLY A 26 13.59 -7.44 7.46
N SER A 27 14.75 -7.69 8.07
CA SER A 27 15.48 -6.71 8.86
C SER A 27 16.06 -5.54 8.05
N GLU A 28 16.46 -5.77 6.79
CA GLU A 28 16.97 -4.71 5.90
C GLU A 28 15.83 -3.80 5.45
N LEU A 29 14.69 -4.39 5.13
CA LEU A 29 13.47 -3.65 4.84
C LEU A 29 13.00 -2.85 6.06
N ASP A 30 13.07 -3.43 7.26
CA ASP A 30 12.68 -2.76 8.50
C ASP A 30 13.39 -1.41 8.72
N LYS A 31 14.69 -1.37 8.42
CA LYS A 31 15.50 -0.15 8.50
C LYS A 31 15.04 0.94 7.52
N ALA A 32 14.44 0.53 6.39
CA ALA A 32 13.89 1.48 5.43
C ALA A 32 12.59 2.13 5.91
N LYS A 33 11.87 1.55 6.89
CA LYS A 33 10.63 2.11 7.46
C LYS A 33 9.60 2.58 6.42
N GLY A 34 9.49 1.87 5.29
CA GLY A 34 8.59 2.28 4.20
C GLY A 34 9.10 3.39 3.30
N ASP A 35 10.36 3.79 3.42
CA ASP A 35 10.99 4.73 2.50
C ASP A 35 11.30 4.04 1.17
N MET A 36 10.56 4.42 0.12
CA MET A 36 10.70 3.85 -1.22
C MET A 36 12.12 4.01 -1.78
N LYS A 37 12.80 5.11 -1.46
CA LYS A 37 14.15 5.40 -1.96
C LYS A 37 15.18 4.50 -1.30
N ALA A 38 15.08 4.29 0.01
CA ALA A 38 15.93 3.36 0.76
C ALA A 38 15.75 1.92 0.26
N ILE A 39 14.51 1.47 0.07
CA ILE A 39 14.22 0.12 -0.47
C ILE A 39 14.79 -0.03 -1.88
N SER A 40 14.62 0.99 -2.74
CA SER A 40 15.16 0.98 -4.10
C SER A 40 16.69 0.86 -4.12
N GLY A 41 17.37 1.52 -3.20
CA GLY A 41 18.82 1.42 -3.03
C GLY A 41 19.25 0.00 -2.62
N LEU A 42 18.56 -0.61 -1.65
CA LEU A 42 18.85 -1.98 -1.21
C LEU A 42 18.70 -2.99 -2.36
N ILE A 43 17.62 -2.88 -3.14
CA ILE A 43 17.38 -3.75 -4.30
C ILE A 43 18.48 -3.57 -5.34
N GLN A 44 18.83 -2.32 -5.67
CA GLN A 44 19.92 -2.04 -6.60
C GLN A 44 21.25 -2.64 -6.15
N GLN A 45 21.59 -2.54 -4.86
CA GLN A 45 22.84 -3.08 -4.34
C GLN A 45 22.89 -4.61 -4.34
N LYS A 46 21.76 -5.28 -4.09
CA LYS A 46 21.69 -6.75 -4.02
C LYS A 46 21.53 -7.42 -5.38
N TYR A 47 20.71 -6.83 -6.25
CA TYR A 47 20.29 -7.42 -7.52
C TYR A 47 20.93 -6.78 -8.75
N GLY A 48 21.56 -5.60 -8.61
CA GLY A 48 22.08 -4.85 -9.77
C GLY A 48 21.01 -4.37 -10.74
N THR A 49 19.73 -4.39 -10.34
CA THR A 49 18.60 -4.02 -11.20
C THR A 49 18.59 -2.53 -11.49
N LYS A 50 18.12 -2.12 -12.67
CA LYS A 50 18.00 -0.71 -13.03
C LYS A 50 17.06 0.04 -12.08
N SER A 51 17.49 1.23 -11.66
CA SER A 51 16.72 2.16 -10.82
C SER A 51 15.27 2.34 -11.29
N GLU A 52 15.05 2.47 -12.60
CA GLU A 52 13.73 2.68 -13.21
C GLU A 52 12.76 1.51 -12.94
N GLU A 53 13.22 0.28 -13.18
CA GLU A 53 12.40 -0.92 -13.05
C GLU A 53 12.02 -1.17 -11.59
N VAL A 54 12.98 -0.95 -10.69
CA VAL A 54 12.76 -1.03 -9.24
C VAL A 54 11.76 0.04 -8.79
N LYS A 55 11.91 1.28 -9.25
CA LYS A 55 10.98 2.37 -8.94
C LYS A 55 9.58 2.08 -9.44
N GLN A 56 9.42 1.59 -10.67
CA GLN A 56 8.11 1.22 -11.20
C GLN A 56 7.45 0.12 -10.37
N LYS A 57 8.18 -0.94 -10.03
CA LYS A 57 7.64 -2.03 -9.20
C LYS A 57 7.27 -1.56 -7.81
N LEU A 58 8.13 -0.79 -7.15
CA LEU A 58 7.78 -0.22 -5.85
C LEU A 58 6.58 0.73 -5.96
N SER A 59 6.56 1.62 -6.94
CA SER A 59 5.44 2.54 -7.15
C SER A 59 4.11 1.81 -7.35
N ASP A 60 4.08 0.72 -8.13
CA ASP A 60 2.88 -0.12 -8.31
C ASP A 60 2.42 -0.73 -6.98
N MET A 61 3.36 -1.24 -6.18
CA MET A 61 3.05 -1.80 -4.88
C MET A 61 2.50 -0.71 -3.95
N PHE A 62 3.22 0.40 -3.76
CA PHE A 62 2.76 1.50 -2.90
C PHE A 62 1.39 2.04 -3.31
N SER A 63 1.15 2.22 -4.62
CA SER A 63 -0.14 2.67 -5.15
C SER A 63 -1.27 1.68 -4.81
N ARG A 64 -1.07 0.38 -5.00
CA ARG A 64 -2.05 -0.65 -4.62
C ARG A 64 -2.41 -0.63 -3.13
N PHE A 65 -1.47 -0.24 -2.28
CA PHE A 65 -1.68 -0.13 -0.83
C PHE A 65 -2.34 1.20 -0.41
N GLU A 66 -2.20 2.25 -1.19
CA GLU A 66 -2.99 3.49 -1.03
C GLU A 66 -4.44 3.29 -1.49
N ASP A 67 -4.64 2.70 -2.67
CA ASP A 67 -5.96 2.49 -3.30
C ASP A 67 -6.89 1.58 -2.49
N LYS A 68 -6.36 0.54 -1.85
CA LYS A 68 -7.15 -0.30 -0.94
C LYS A 68 -7.77 0.46 0.23
N ALA A 69 -7.18 1.58 0.66
CA ALA A 69 -7.74 2.38 1.75
C ALA A 69 -8.76 3.42 1.28
N SER A 70 -8.70 3.88 0.03
CA SER A 70 -9.80 4.65 -0.57
C SER A 70 -11.01 3.73 -0.81
N GLU A 71 -10.81 2.54 -1.39
CA GLU A 71 -11.94 1.66 -1.72
C GLU A 71 -12.80 1.27 -0.50
N VAL A 72 -12.17 1.05 0.67
CA VAL A 72 -12.90 0.75 1.92
C VAL A 72 -13.72 1.97 2.39
N LYS A 73 -13.20 3.20 2.21
CA LYS A 73 -13.96 4.42 2.50
C LYS A 73 -15.13 4.60 1.55
N ASP A 74 -14.93 4.34 0.25
CA ASP A 74 -15.98 4.49 -0.76
C ASP A 74 -17.12 3.47 -0.56
N LYS A 75 -16.78 2.19 -0.30
CA LYS A 75 -17.79 1.15 0.01
C LYS A 75 -18.54 1.42 1.32
N ALA A 76 -17.85 1.92 2.35
CA ALA A 76 -18.48 2.28 3.61
C ALA A 76 -19.46 3.45 3.44
N SER A 77 -19.08 4.46 2.64
CA SER A 77 -19.94 5.60 2.30
C SER A 77 -21.18 5.17 1.50
N GLU A 78 -21.02 4.28 0.52
CA GLU A 78 -22.14 3.78 -0.28
C GLU A 78 -23.15 2.97 0.56
N THR A 79 -22.66 2.16 1.50
CA THR A 79 -23.50 1.33 2.36
C THR A 79 -24.30 2.18 3.36
N ALA A 80 -23.66 3.22 3.92
CA ALA A 80 -24.33 4.18 4.81
C ALA A 80 -25.41 5.00 4.07
N GLY A 81 -25.17 5.37 2.81
CA GLY A 81 -26.16 6.02 1.95
C GLY A 81 -27.41 5.16 1.76
N LYS A 82 -27.24 3.91 1.30
CA LYS A 82 -28.35 2.96 1.07
C LYS A 82 -29.24 2.73 2.30
N VAL A 83 -28.65 2.70 3.50
CA VAL A 83 -29.40 2.57 4.76
C VAL A 83 -30.25 3.81 5.05
N ALA A 84 -29.69 5.01 4.86
CA ALA A 84 -30.41 6.25 5.10
C ALA A 84 -31.59 6.45 4.12
N ASP A 85 -31.43 6.00 2.87
CA ASP A 85 -32.49 6.05 1.86
C ASP A 85 -33.66 5.11 2.17
N ASN A 86 -33.38 3.90 2.66
CA ASN A 86 -34.45 2.94 3.03
C ASN A 86 -35.26 3.40 4.25
N VAL A 87 -34.62 3.88 5.32
CA VAL A 87 -35.32 4.33 6.54
C VAL A 87 -36.28 5.49 6.26
N LYS A 88 -35.91 6.39 5.33
CA LYS A 88 -36.76 7.53 4.96
C LYS A 88 -37.99 7.13 4.13
N LYS A 89 -37.92 5.99 3.43
CA LYS A 89 -39.01 5.46 2.61
C LYS A 89 -40.08 4.76 3.45
N ASP A 90 -39.68 4.03 4.49
CA ASP A 90 -40.59 3.35 5.42
C ASP A 90 -41.37 4.30 6.35
N LEU A 91 -40.83 5.48 6.65
CA LEU A 91 -41.52 6.47 7.50
C LEU A 91 -42.61 7.30 6.77
N LYS A 92 -42.71 7.19 5.44
CA LYS A 92 -43.56 8.05 4.61
C LYS A 92 -44.80 7.33 4.05
N HIS A 93 -45.12 6.15 4.56
CA HIS A 93 -46.35 5.41 4.27
C HIS A 93 -47.30 5.43 5.46
#